data_AF-A0A5C7WQ98-F1
#
_entry.id   AF-A0A5C7WQ98-F1
#
_cell.length_a   1.000
_cell.length_b   1.000
_cell.length_c   1.000
_cell.angle_alpha   90.00
_cell.angle_beta   90.00
_cell.angle_gamma   90.00
#
_symmetry.space_group_name_H-M   'P 1'
#
loop_
_entity.id
_entity.type
_entity.pdbx_description
1 polymer ?
#
loop_
_entity_poly.entity_id
_entity_poly.type
_entity_poly.pdbx_seq_one_letter_code
_entity_poly.pdbx_strand_id
1 'polypeptide(L)' 'AKWWTTEAQVKLVDRCVQLHGGYGYMREYNVARAFLDARVQTIYGGTTEIMKEIIGRSLGV' A
#
# COMPACT_ATOMS: atom_id res chain seq x y z
N ALA A 1 -5.39 -10.77 -7.17
CA ALA A 1 -5.78 -9.34 -7.08
C ALA A 1 -5.09 -8.61 -5.93
N LYS A 2 -5.24 -9.06 -4.67
CA LYS A 2 -4.78 -8.36 -3.45
C LYS A 2 -3.37 -7.75 -3.53
N TRP A 3 -2.33 -8.55 -3.78
CA TRP A 3 -0.93 -8.06 -3.81
C TRP A 3 -0.76 -6.82 -4.70
N TRP A 4 -1.21 -6.93 -5.95
CA TRP A 4 -1.06 -5.83 -6.91
C TRP A 4 -1.82 -4.58 -6.47
N THR A 5 -3.06 -4.74 -6.02
CA THR A 5 -3.91 -3.61 -5.63
C THR A 5 -3.41 -2.89 -4.39
N THR A 6 -2.89 -3.61 -3.39
CA THR A 6 -2.40 -3.01 -2.15
C THR A 6 -1.04 -2.32 -2.35
N GLU A 7 -0.15 -2.91 -3.15
CA GLU A 7 1.10 -2.24 -3.56
C GLU A 7 0.85 -0.98 -4.41
N ALA A 8 -0.12 -1.05 -5.34
CA ALA A 8 -0.52 0.09 -6.14
C ALA A 8 -1.13 1.21 -5.26
N GLN A 9 -1.95 0.86 -4.27
CA GLN A 9 -2.52 1.82 -3.32
C GLN A 9 -1.41 2.55 -2.55
N VAL A 10 -0.42 1.84 -2.01
CA VAL A 10 0.69 2.47 -1.26
C VAL A 10 1.43 3.47 -2.15
N LYS A 11 1.78 3.09 -3.38
CA LYS A 11 2.47 3.98 -4.34
C LYS A 11 1.63 5.20 -4.73
N LEU A 12 0.32 5.00 -4.94
CA LEU A 12 -0.59 6.08 -5.29
C LEU A 12 -0.68 7.10 -4.15
N VAL A 13 -0.89 6.64 -2.92
CA VAL A 13 -1.07 7.53 -1.76
C VAL A 13 0.24 8.23 -1.41
N ASP A 14 1.38 7.56 -1.54
CA ASP A 14 2.70 8.17 -1.41
C ASP A 14 2.88 9.34 -2.40
N ARG A 15 2.47 9.16 -3.66
CA ARG A 15 2.49 10.25 -4.65
C ARG A 15 1.56 11.39 -4.25
N CYS A 16 0.39 11.09 -3.69
CA CYS A 16 -0.52 12.12 -3.18
C CYS A 16 0.13 12.93 -2.04
N VAL A 17 0.79 12.28 -1.08
CA VAL A 17 1.53 12.97 -0.01
C VAL A 17 2.60 13.88 -0.61
N GLN A 18 3.40 13.37 -1.56
CA GLN A 18 4.45 14.15 -2.23
C GLN A 18 3.89 15.41 -2.93
N LEU A 19 2.71 15.33 -3.55
CA LEU A 19 2.06 16.48 -4.19
C LEU A 19 1.56 17.54 -3.19
N HIS A 20 1.20 17.13 -1.98
CA HIS A 20 0.75 18.05 -0.92
C HIS A 20 1.94 18.65 -0.14
N GLY A 21 3.17 18.19 -0.36
CA GLY A 21 4.36 18.64 0.35
C GLY A 21 4.24 18.41 1.87
N GLY A 22 4.70 19.37 2.67
CA GLY A 22 4.62 19.28 4.14
C GLY A 22 3.19 19.13 4.67
N TYR A 23 2.19 19.72 3.99
CA TYR A 23 0.79 19.57 4.36
C TYR A 23 0.30 18.13 4.23
N GLY A 24 0.92 17.33 3.35
CA GLY A 24 0.59 15.91 3.19
C GLY A 24 0.84 15.06 4.45
N TYR A 25 1.63 15.58 5.40
CA TYR A 25 1.90 14.94 6.69
C TYR A 25 1.05 15.49 7.84
N MET A 26 0.28 16.55 7.61
CA MET A 26 -0.55 17.20 8.62
C MET A 26 -1.89 16.45 8.73
N ARG A 27 -2.26 15.99 9.93
CA ARG A 27 -3.42 15.09 10.16
C ARG A 27 -4.78 15.73 9.89
N GLU A 28 -4.82 17.04 9.68
CA GLU A 28 -5.95 17.83 9.22
C GLU A 28 -6.30 17.52 7.76
N TYR A 29 -5.35 17.03 6.96
CA TYR A 29 -5.58 16.63 5.58
C TYR A 29 -5.81 15.12 5.49
N ASN A 30 -6.86 14.72 4.77
CA ASN A 30 -7.26 13.31 4.63
C ASN A 30 -6.14 12.42 4.03
N VAL A 31 -5.24 13.00 3.24
CA VAL A 31 -4.12 12.26 2.62
C VAL A 31 -3.15 11.70 3.66
N ALA A 32 -2.94 12.39 4.79
CA ALA A 32 -2.07 11.91 5.86
C ALA A 32 -2.63 10.64 6.52
N ARG A 33 -3.96 10.60 6.74
CA ARG A 33 -4.65 9.41 7.25
C ARG A 33 -4.62 8.27 6.23
N ALA A 34 -4.94 8.57 4.97
CA ALA A 34 -4.90 7.58 3.90
C ALA A 34 -3.51 6.93 3.75
N PHE A 35 -2.44 7.70 3.94
CA PHE A 35 -1.06 7.19 3.89
C PHE A 35 -0.79 6.17 5.00
N LEU A 36 -1.21 6.48 6.23
CA LEU A 36 -1.08 5.57 7.36
C LEU A 36 -1.93 4.29 7.15
N ASP A 37 -3.18 4.45 6.74
CA ASP A 37 -4.11 3.35 6.52
C ASP A 37 -3.68 2.45 5.35
N ALA A 38 -3.01 3.00 4.33
CA ALA A 38 -2.50 2.21 3.20
C ALA A 38 -1.39 1.24 3.62
N ARG A 39 -0.60 1.55 4.66
CA ARG A 39 0.54 0.70 5.06
C ARG A 39 0.12 -0.66 5.60
N VAL A 40 -0.99 -0.74 6.32
CA VAL A 40 -1.44 -2.02 6.90
C VAL A 40 -1.98 -2.99 5.84
N GLN A 41 -2.41 -2.47 4.68
CA GLN A 41 -2.99 -3.27 3.58
C GLN A 41 -2.00 -4.28 2.99
N THR A 42 -0.69 -4.00 3.05
CA THR A 42 0.35 -4.93 2.57
C THR A 42 0.74 -5.98 3.62
N ILE A 43 0.10 -6.01 4.78
CA ILE A 43 0.46 -6.86 5.92
C ILE A 43 -0.69 -7.81 6.29
N TYR A 44 -1.89 -7.27 6.54
CA TYR A 44 -2.98 -8.06 7.10
C TYR A 44 -3.59 -9.01 6.07
N GLY A 45 -3.99 -10.21 6.52
CA GLY A 45 -4.53 -11.26 5.64
C GLY A 45 -3.49 -11.84 4.67
N GLY A 46 -2.21 -11.79 5.02
CA GLY A 46 -1.07 -12.25 4.21
C GLY A 46 -0.24 -11.10 3.66
N THR A 47 1.06 -11.09 3.96
CA THR A 47 1.98 -10.05 3.49
C THR A 47 2.18 -10.10 1.97
N THR A 48 2.73 -9.04 1.39
CA THR A 48 3.11 -9.02 -0.04
C THR A 48 3.95 -10.24 -0.42
N GLU A 49 4.92 -10.63 0.40
CA GLU A 49 5.81 -11.77 0.16
C GLU A 49 5.03 -13.09 0.17
N ILE A 50 4.13 -13.28 1.14
CA ILE A 50 3.27 -14.46 1.19
C ILE A 50 2.36 -14.54 -0.03
N MET A 51 1.80 -13.42 -0.47
CA MET A 51 0.99 -13.38 -1.68
C MET A 51 1.81 -13.75 -2.93
N LYS A 52 3.04 -13.26 -3.04
CA LYS A 52 3.96 -13.61 -4.13
C LYS A 52 4.36 -15.09 -4.08
N GLU A 53 4.61 -15.64 -2.89
CA GLU A 53 4.90 -17.05 -2.70
C GLU A 53 3.75 -17.95 -3.15
N ILE A 54 2.50 -17.62 -2.78
CA ILE A 54 1.30 -18.34 -3.23
C ILE A 54 1.19 -18.31 -4.75
N ILE A 55 1.46 -17.16 -5.37
CA ILE A 55 1.46 -17.01 -6.83
C ILE A 55 2.59 -17.85 -7.47
N GLY A 56 3.81 -17.81 -6.92
CA GLY A 56 4.95 -18.62 -7.40
C GLY A 56 4.63 -20.11 -7.39
N ARG A 57 4.13 -20.61 -6.25
CA ARG A 57 3.65 -21.99 -6.11
C ARG A 57 2.58 -22.34 -7.14
N SER A 58 1.64 -21.43 -7.40
CA SER A 58 0.60 -21.62 -8.43
C SER A 58 1.13 -21.63 -9.86
N LEU A 59 2.31 -21.03 -10.11
CA LEU A 59 2.99 -20.99 -11.40
C LEU A 59 4.02 -22.13 -11.55
N GLY A 60 4.26 -22.92 -10.49
CA GLY A 60 5.25 -24.00 -10.49
C GLY A 60 6.70 -23.52 -10.40
N VAL A 61 6.93 -22.31 -9.89
CA VAL A 61 8.25 -21.70 -9.68
C VAL A 61 8.53 -21.37 -8.21
#